data_AF-A0A7V7MLC5-F1
#
_entry.id   AF-A0A7V7MLC5-F1
#
_cell.length_a   1.000
_cell.length_b   1.000
_cell.length_c   1.000
_cell.angle_alpha   90.00
_cell.angle_beta   90.00
_cell.angle_gamma   90.00
#
_symmetry.space_group_name_H-M   'P 1'
#
loop_
_entity.id
_entity.type
_entity.pdbx_description
1 polymer ?
#
loop_
_entity_poly.entity_id
_entity_poly.type
_entity_poly.pdbx_seq_one_letter_code
_entity_poly.pdbx_strand_id
1 'polypeptide(L)'
;MSSAQLREVIPGGKADQFVASNDSQVREAEAREGTFFLELQGELPFGQEQLCVGDLLAVSTEADAEPGDLVVWWTGSPESQALARIEADLSLRPVEGFAVPDESGQSLRGLSLRGTSLRGISLRGVVVGRLRRLTP
;
A
#
# COMPACT_ATOMS: atom_id res chain seq x y z
N MET A 1 7.71 20.02 8.80
CA MET A 1 8.18 18.63 8.91
C MET A 1 7.48 17.88 7.81
N SER A 2 8.22 17.39 6.81
CA SER A 2 7.64 16.72 5.65
C SER A 2 7.41 15.26 6.01
N SER A 3 6.15 14.86 6.19
CA SER A 3 5.79 13.47 6.47
C SER A 3 6.16 12.55 5.30
N ALA A 4 6.36 11.26 5.59
CA ALA A 4 6.59 10.26 4.56
C ALA A 4 5.37 10.13 3.65
N GLN A 5 5.62 9.88 2.37
CA GLN A 5 4.60 9.78 1.33
C GLN A 5 4.85 8.57 0.45
N LEU A 6 3.76 8.02 -0.09
CA LEU A 6 3.80 6.95 -1.07
C LEU A 6 3.43 7.50 -2.44
N ARG A 7 4.32 7.33 -3.42
CA ARG A 7 4.07 7.74 -4.79
C ARG A 7 3.97 6.51 -5.69
N GLU A 8 2.88 6.41 -6.44
CA GLU A 8 2.76 5.35 -7.44
C GLU A 8 3.77 5.57 -8.56
N VAL A 9 4.47 4.50 -8.92
CA VAL A 9 5.48 4.51 -9.97
C VAL A 9 5.29 3.29 -10.87
N ILE A 10 5.60 3.47 -12.15
CA ILE A 10 5.73 2.36 -13.09
C ILE A 10 7.19 1.90 -12.98
N PRO A 11 7.46 0.68 -12.47
CA PRO A 11 8.83 0.22 -12.35
C PRO A 11 9.42 -0.05 -13.74
N GLY A 12 10.64 0.38 -13.98
CA GLY A 12 11.36 0.05 -15.22
C GLY A 12 12.04 -1.33 -15.18
N GLY A 13 12.45 -1.84 -16.34
CA GLY A 13 13.28 -3.04 -16.46
C GLY A 13 12.52 -4.34 -16.19
N LYS A 14 13.12 -5.30 -15.48
CA LYS A 14 12.51 -6.62 -15.21
C LYS A 14 11.26 -6.55 -14.31
N ALA A 15 11.03 -5.45 -13.60
CA ALA A 15 9.85 -5.30 -12.77
C ALA A 15 8.59 -4.91 -13.58
N ASP A 16 8.76 -4.43 -14.81
CA ASP A 16 7.67 -4.11 -15.75
C ASP A 16 6.83 -5.36 -16.11
N GLN A 17 7.46 -6.55 -16.07
CA GLN A 17 6.79 -7.82 -16.34
C GLN A 17 5.68 -8.15 -15.31
N PHE A 18 5.71 -7.53 -14.12
CA PHE A 18 4.66 -7.69 -13.10
C PHE A 18 3.48 -6.74 -13.31
N VAL A 19 3.64 -5.74 -14.18
CA VAL A 19 2.58 -4.79 -14.56
C VAL A 19 1.90 -5.22 -15.87
N ALA A 20 2.61 -5.93 -16.74
CA ALA A 20 2.22 -6.16 -18.13
C ALA A 20 1.41 -7.45 -18.42
N SER A 21 0.87 -8.17 -17.43
CA SER A 21 0.09 -9.39 -17.69
C SER A 21 -1.37 -9.19 -18.12
N ASN A 22 -1.83 -7.95 -18.38
CA ASN A 22 -3.17 -7.73 -18.92
C ASN A 22 -3.12 -7.37 -20.41
N ASP A 23 -3.00 -8.44 -21.21
CA ASP A 23 -3.18 -8.42 -22.66
C ASP A 23 -4.64 -8.01 -22.99
N SER A 24 -4.77 -6.90 -23.70
CA SER A 24 -5.82 -6.58 -24.68
C SER A 24 -7.30 -6.70 -24.28
N GLN A 25 -7.96 -5.54 -24.25
CA GLN A 25 -9.38 -5.31 -24.56
C GLN A 25 -10.44 -5.77 -23.54
N VAL A 26 -10.59 -5.13 -22.38
CA VAL A 26 -11.95 -4.86 -21.84
C VAL A 26 -11.93 -3.62 -20.94
N ARG A 27 -12.64 -2.58 -21.41
CA ARG A 27 -13.47 -1.59 -20.68
C ARG A 27 -12.92 -0.84 -19.46
N GLU A 28 -13.11 0.47 -19.54
CA GLU A 28 -13.24 1.39 -18.42
C GLU A 28 -14.09 0.81 -17.27
N ALA A 29 -13.63 1.04 -16.04
CA ALA A 29 -14.38 0.99 -14.78
C ALA A 29 -14.48 -0.33 -13.97
N GLU A 30 -13.58 -1.29 -14.15
CA GLU A 30 -13.34 -2.31 -13.11
C GLU A 30 -11.91 -2.18 -12.57
N ALA A 31 -11.78 -2.35 -11.25
CA ALA A 31 -10.56 -2.11 -10.50
C ALA A 31 -9.34 -2.69 -11.22
N ARG A 32 -8.19 -2.01 -11.15
CA ARG A 32 -6.91 -2.58 -11.56
C ARG A 32 -6.66 -3.85 -10.72
N GLU A 33 -7.15 -5.00 -11.20
CA GLU A 33 -6.75 -6.35 -10.80
C GLU A 33 -5.27 -6.44 -11.15
N GLY A 34 -4.41 -6.32 -10.14
CA GLY A 34 -2.98 -6.23 -10.40
C GLY A 34 -2.13 -5.72 -9.25
N THR A 35 -0.90 -6.22 -9.22
CA THR A 35 0.18 -5.69 -8.38
C THR A 35 0.67 -4.37 -8.97
N PHE A 36 0.79 -3.35 -8.14
CA PHE A 36 1.34 -2.05 -8.50
C PHE A 36 2.49 -1.66 -7.57
N PHE A 37 3.24 -0.62 -7.92
CA PHE A 37 4.45 -0.25 -7.19
C PHE A 37 4.34 1.15 -6.60
N LEU A 38 4.72 1.28 -5.34
CA LEU A 38 4.80 2.55 -4.62
C LEU A 38 6.24 2.83 -4.21
N GLU A 39 6.74 4.00 -4.57
CA GLU A 39 8.02 4.51 -4.09
C GLU A 39 7.83 5.27 -2.77
N LEU A 40 8.63 4.94 -1.77
CA LEU A 40 8.70 5.68 -0.51
C LEU A 40 9.44 6.99 -0.71
N GLN A 41 8.80 8.10 -0.38
CA GLN A 41 9.34 9.46 -0.50
C GLN A 41 9.19 10.22 0.83
N GLY A 42 9.92 11.33 0.97
CA GLY A 42 9.88 12.19 2.16
C GLY A 42 10.93 11.82 3.20
N GLU A 43 10.66 12.12 4.47
CA GLU A 43 11.54 11.76 5.60
C GLU A 43 10.88 10.63 6.41
N LEU A 44 11.56 9.50 6.51
CA LEU A 44 11.16 8.39 7.38
C LEU A 44 12.05 8.39 8.62
N PRO A 45 11.49 8.41 9.83
CA PRO A 45 12.26 8.06 11.00
C PRO A 45 12.75 6.61 10.85
N PHE A 46 13.93 6.32 11.41
CA PHE A 46 14.47 4.97 11.42
C PHE A 46 13.63 4.10 12.38
N GLY A 47 12.55 3.54 11.84
CA GLY A 47 11.55 2.78 12.59
C GLY A 47 11.77 1.26 12.55
N GLN A 48 10.87 0.52 13.21
CA GLN A 48 10.91 -0.93 13.31
C GLN A 48 10.82 -1.64 11.94
N GLU A 49 10.20 -0.99 10.97
CA GLU A 49 9.97 -1.49 9.61
C GLU A 49 11.21 -1.37 8.72
N GLN A 50 12.27 -0.67 9.18
CA GLN A 50 13.53 -0.47 8.48
C GLN A 50 13.34 0.03 7.04
N LEU A 51 12.31 0.84 6.80
CA LEU A 51 11.99 1.37 5.48
C LEU A 51 12.93 2.53 5.14
N CYS A 52 13.41 2.55 3.91
CA CYS A 52 14.28 3.60 3.42
C CYS A 52 13.57 4.44 2.35
N VAL A 53 13.85 5.73 2.34
CA VAL A 53 13.44 6.61 1.25
C VAL A 53 14.04 6.08 -0.06
N GLY A 54 13.22 5.97 -1.11
CA GLY A 54 13.60 5.40 -2.40
C GLY A 54 13.36 3.88 -2.52
N ASP A 55 12.90 3.22 -1.46
CA ASP A 55 12.42 1.84 -1.55
C ASP A 55 11.16 1.77 -2.42
N LEU A 56 11.06 0.70 -3.19
CA LEU A 56 9.88 0.37 -4.00
C LEU A 56 9.12 -0.76 -3.33
N LEU A 57 7.85 -0.52 -3.02
CA LEU A 57 6.92 -1.51 -2.46
C LEU A 57 6.07 -2.08 -3.58
N ALA A 58 6.03 -3.40 -3.70
CA ALA A 58 5.05 -4.10 -4.51
C ALA A 58 3.78 -4.30 -3.69
N VAL A 59 2.67 -3.76 -4.18
CA VAL A 59 1.38 -3.75 -3.49
C VAL A 59 0.37 -4.50 -4.33
N SER A 60 -0.21 -5.56 -3.76
CA SER A 60 -1.25 -6.37 -4.41
C SER A 60 -2.63 -5.99 -3.89
N THR A 61 -3.57 -5.80 -4.82
CA THR A 61 -5.00 -5.62 -4.51
C THR A 61 -5.71 -6.95 -4.24
N GLU A 62 -5.07 -8.09 -4.54
CA GLU A 62 -5.67 -9.43 -4.50
C GLU A 62 -5.16 -10.29 -3.34
N ALA A 63 -4.04 -9.91 -2.74
CA ALA A 63 -3.48 -10.64 -1.62
C ALA A 63 -4.38 -10.46 -0.39
N ASP A 64 -4.69 -11.59 0.27
CA ASP A 64 -5.31 -11.57 1.60
C ASP A 64 -4.32 -10.97 2.60
N ALA A 65 -4.83 -10.18 3.54
CA ALA A 65 -4.01 -9.50 4.53
C ALA A 65 -4.07 -10.25 5.86
N GLU A 66 -2.90 -10.59 6.40
CA GLU A 66 -2.75 -11.32 7.64
C GLU A 66 -2.14 -10.44 8.75
N PRO A 67 -2.36 -10.77 10.04
CA PRO A 67 -1.65 -10.13 11.13
C PRO A 67 -0.13 -10.18 10.94
N GLY A 68 0.50 -9.01 11.02
CA GLY A 68 1.93 -8.80 10.77
C GLY A 68 2.21 -8.16 9.40
N ASP A 69 1.27 -8.25 8.45
CA ASP A 69 1.44 -7.69 7.12
C ASP A 69 1.45 -6.17 7.11
N LEU A 70 2.20 -5.62 6.16
CA LEU A 70 2.14 -4.21 5.81
C LEU A 70 1.08 -3.99 4.75
N VAL A 71 0.25 -2.98 4.96
CA VAL A 71 -0.81 -2.60 4.03
C VAL A 71 -0.74 -1.13 3.71
N VAL A 72 -1.27 -0.78 2.54
CA VAL A 72 -1.46 0.60 2.13
C VAL A 72 -2.91 0.98 2.39
N TRP A 73 -3.13 1.99 3.23
CA TRP A 73 -4.44 2.57 3.48
C TRP A 73 -4.51 3.98 2.88
N TRP A 74 -5.72 4.42 2.52
CA TRP A 74 -5.97 5.76 1.99
C TRP A 74 -7.40 6.24 2.28
N THR A 75 -7.64 7.54 2.12
CA THR A 75 -8.99 8.14 2.16
C THR A 75 -9.56 8.37 0.76
N GLY A 76 -9.00 7.70 -0.26
CA GLY A 76 -9.42 7.81 -1.66
C GLY A 76 -8.64 8.83 -2.50
N SER A 77 -7.63 9.50 -1.95
CA SER A 77 -6.69 10.32 -2.73
C SER A 77 -5.25 9.81 -2.65
N PRO A 78 -4.43 9.97 -3.70
CA PRO A 78 -3.04 9.52 -3.67
C PRO A 78 -2.20 10.17 -2.57
N GLU A 79 -2.48 11.42 -2.19
CA GLU A 79 -1.74 12.11 -1.12
C GLU A 79 -2.10 11.62 0.29
N SER A 80 -3.24 10.95 0.43
CA SER A 80 -3.69 10.34 1.68
C SER A 80 -3.13 8.93 1.91
N GLN A 81 -2.33 8.41 0.97
CA GLN A 81 -1.78 7.07 1.07
C GLN A 81 -0.74 6.98 2.18
N ALA A 82 -0.92 6.01 3.07
CA ALA A 82 -0.02 5.78 4.19
C ALA A 82 0.14 4.27 4.44
N LEU A 83 1.25 3.92 5.09
CA LEU A 83 1.52 2.55 5.50
C LEU A 83 0.97 2.28 6.90
N ALA A 84 0.37 1.12 7.06
CA ALA A 84 0.00 0.56 8.34
C ALA A 84 0.40 -0.91 8.42
N ARG A 85 0.59 -1.42 9.63
CA ARG A 85 0.71 -2.84 9.92
C ARG A 85 -0.60 -3.36 10.48
N ILE A 86 -1.00 -4.55 10.05
CA ILE A 86 -2.14 -5.25 10.64
C ILE A 86 -1.67 -5.92 11.94
N GLU A 87 -2.32 -5.63 13.05
CA GLU A 87 -2.05 -6.26 14.34
C GLU A 87 -2.87 -7.55 14.51
N ALA A 88 -2.59 -8.32 15.58
CA ALA A 88 -3.26 -9.60 15.85
C ALA A 88 -4.79 -9.49 16.02
N ASP A 89 -5.28 -8.33 16.44
CA ASP A 89 -6.71 -8.03 16.58
C ASP A 89 -7.33 -7.43 15.32
N LEU A 90 -6.59 -7.44 14.21
CA LEU A 90 -6.92 -6.83 12.92
C LEU A 90 -7.01 -5.30 12.95
N SER A 91 -6.47 -4.63 13.98
CA SER A 91 -6.32 -3.17 14.00
C SER A 91 -5.18 -2.71 13.09
N LEU A 92 -5.21 -1.45 12.66
CA LEU A 92 -4.17 -0.86 11.82
C LEU A 92 -3.23 -0.01 12.67
N ARG A 93 -2.02 -0.51 12.90
CA ARG A 93 -0.95 0.29 13.51
C ARG A 93 -0.29 1.17 12.43
N PRO A 94 -0.29 2.51 12.57
CA PRO A 94 0.45 3.36 11.65
C PRO A 94 1.93 3.03 11.66
N VAL A 95 2.55 3.00 10.47
CA VAL A 95 4.02 2.98 10.37
C VAL A 95 4.55 4.37 10.69
N GLU A 96 5.65 4.45 11.44
CA GLU A 96 6.24 5.73 11.83
C GLU A 96 6.58 6.60 10.61
N GLY A 97 6.31 7.90 10.73
CA GLY A 97 6.49 8.87 9.65
C GLY A 97 5.30 8.99 8.69
N PHE A 98 4.33 8.07 8.74
CA PHE A 98 3.10 8.15 7.96
C PHE A 98 1.93 8.73 8.76
N ALA A 99 0.89 9.14 8.02
CA ALA A 99 -0.37 9.54 8.62
C ALA A 99 -1.00 8.38 9.41
N VAL A 100 -1.69 8.73 10.50
CA VAL A 100 -2.41 7.77 11.33
C VAL A 100 -3.74 7.40 10.64
N PRO A 101 -4.07 6.10 10.50
CA PRO A 101 -5.40 5.68 10.09
C PRO A 101 -6.43 6.31 11.01
N ASP A 102 -7.39 7.05 10.45
CA ASP A 102 -8.49 7.59 11.23
C ASP A 102 -9.49 6.45 11.55
N GLU A 103 -9.25 5.74 12.65
CA GLU A 103 -10.07 4.62 13.13
C GLU A 103 -11.39 5.08 13.78
N SER A 104 -11.70 6.39 13.80
CA SER A 104 -12.84 7.01 14.50
C SER A 104 -14.24 6.57 14.01
N GLY A 105 -14.32 5.62 13.06
CA GLY A 105 -15.54 5.36 12.30
C GLY A 105 -16.15 3.96 12.41
N GLN A 106 -15.39 2.87 12.37
CA GLN A 106 -15.98 1.53 12.23
C GLN A 106 -14.94 0.41 12.41
N SER A 107 -15.30 -0.59 13.21
CA SER A 107 -14.55 -1.82 13.43
C SER A 107 -14.19 -2.51 12.10
N LEU A 108 -12.92 -2.86 11.90
CA LEU A 108 -12.36 -3.57 10.73
C LEU A 108 -12.87 -5.03 10.58
N ARG A 109 -13.96 -5.40 11.27
CA ARG A 109 -14.62 -6.70 11.17
C ARG A 109 -15.43 -6.76 9.88
N GLY A 110 -14.79 -7.17 8.80
CA GLY A 110 -15.46 -7.47 7.54
C GLY A 110 -14.71 -7.07 6.27
N LEU A 111 -13.41 -6.78 6.34
CA LEU A 111 -12.60 -6.53 5.16
C LEU A 111 -12.42 -7.82 4.36
N SER A 112 -13.36 -8.10 3.46
CA SER A 112 -13.10 -8.95 2.31
C SER A 112 -12.44 -8.06 1.26
N LEU A 113 -11.15 -8.29 1.01
CA LEU A 113 -10.28 -7.51 0.11
C LEU A 113 -10.68 -7.63 -1.37
N ARG A 114 -11.84 -8.24 -1.67
CA ARG A 114 -12.51 -8.22 -2.98
C ARG A 114 -13.24 -6.90 -3.22
N GLY A 115 -12.53 -5.77 -3.18
CA GLY A 115 -13.00 -4.50 -3.73
C GLY A 115 -14.17 -3.81 -3.02
N THR A 116 -14.55 -4.20 -1.80
CA THR A 116 -15.62 -3.50 -1.08
C THR A 116 -15.07 -2.35 -0.22
N SER A 117 -15.07 -1.15 -0.82
CA SER A 117 -14.91 0.11 -0.09
C SER A 117 -16.15 0.33 0.77
N LEU A 118 -16.06 0.03 2.07
CA LEU A 118 -17.12 0.33 3.03
C LEU A 118 -16.68 1.47 3.94
N ARG A 119 -17.19 2.66 3.58
CA ARG A 119 -17.33 3.89 4.38
C ARG A 119 -16.23 4.16 5.42
N GLY A 120 -15.18 4.84 4.95
CA GLY A 120 -14.32 5.67 5.79
C GLY A 120 -12.84 5.30 5.75
N ILE A 121 -12.53 4.00 5.70
CA ILE A 121 -11.16 3.50 5.55
C ILE A 121 -11.13 2.58 4.34
N SER A 122 -10.30 2.90 3.36
CA SER A 122 -10.10 2.02 2.21
C SER A 122 -8.69 1.45 2.27
N LEU A 123 -8.59 0.13 2.35
CA LEU A 123 -7.33 -0.56 2.07
C LEU A 123 -7.14 -0.57 0.56
N ARG A 124 -6.00 -0.05 0.12
CA ARG A 124 -5.63 -0.03 -1.28
C ARG A 124 -4.98 -1.35 -1.70
N GLY A 125 -4.29 -2.03 -0.78
CA GLY A 125 -3.71 -3.36 -1.02
C GLY A 125 -2.67 -3.74 0.03
N VAL A 126 -2.16 -4.97 -0.10
CA VAL A 126 -1.16 -5.56 0.79
C VAL A 126 0.23 -5.45 0.17
N VAL A 127 1.22 -5.07 0.96
CA VAL A 127 2.62 -5.04 0.53
C VAL A 127 3.14 -6.47 0.47
N VAL A 128 3.24 -7.01 -0.75
CA VAL A 128 3.70 -8.38 -1.01
C VAL A 128 5.21 -8.47 -1.26
N GLY A 129 5.87 -7.32 -1.42
CA GLY A 129 7.32 -7.29 -1.66
C GLY A 129 7.92 -5.91 -1.48
N ARG A 130 9.23 -5.89 -1.27
CA ARG A 130 10.03 -4.67 -1.14
C ARG A 130 11.32 -4.81 -1.95
N LEU A 131 11.54 -3.85 -2.83
CA LEU A 131 12.73 -3.71 -3.66
C LEU A 131 13.52 -2.52 -3.12
N ARG A 132 14.65 -2.79 -2.48
CA ARG A 132 15.60 -1.74 -2.10
C ARG A 132 16.38 -1.33 -3.32
N ARG A 133 16.41 -0.03 -3.65
CA ARG A 133 17.46 0.48 -4.55
C ARG A 133 18.77 0.37 -3.77
N LEU A 134 19.55 -0.66 -4.08
CA LEU A 134 20.96 -0.69 -3.71
C LEU A 134 21.62 0.42 -4.53
N THR A 135 21.68 1.62 -3.99
CA THR A 135 22.58 2.65 -4.50
C THR A 135 24.00 2.09 -4.32
N PRO A 136 24.79 1.93 -5.39
CA PRO A 136 26.19 1.53 -5.28
C PRO A 136 27.05 2.62 -4.62
#